data_AF-A0A7V9CRV8-F1
#
_entry.id   AF-A0A7V9CRV8-F1
#
_cell.length_a   1.000
_cell.length_b   1.000
_cell.length_c   1.000
_cell.angle_alpha   90.00
_cell.angle_beta   90.00
_cell.angle_gamma   90.00
#
_symmetry.space_group_name_H-M   'P 1'
#
loop_
_entity.id
_entity.type
_entity.pdbx_description
1 polymer ?
#
loop_
_entity_poly.entity_id
_entity_poly.type
_entity_poly.pdbx_seq_one_letter_code
_entity_poly.pdbx_strand_id
1 'polypeptide(L)'
;ALGCAAAIAALRAAGDVVDPPPGGGDDAETFTIVLVSLSCAATGVLAAVLQGLDPRPSRAAWRLGAGAAAAVCLLALVFGHPVRRFEAFKAPPVAPAKDERDYVQSHLLSANGSGRWQFWGAAVDGFRAEPLHGRGAGSYESWWLRHGSLALFVRDAHSLYLETLAELGLVGLGLLLGALGTGLLAWLARLRRAGEEDRVTVAALGGVLVAYCAAAGIDWVWELPAVSVVGFACLGLLTGAAGRRRAVPQPRRRRRLAIAIPAILAGLALIASQTISLLRDTRIHDSQAHVRSGATAAALASAEAARDVEPWAASPYLQLALVREQAGGLRGAEAMILEAIARSREDWRLWLVAARIQTKRGEVVAARRSLRRARELNPRNPILRPKTRG
;
A
#
# COMPACT_ATOMS: atom_id res chain seq x y z
N ALA A 1 -24.05 -6.90 -0.35
CA ALA A 1 -25.08 -5.96 0.12
C ALA A 1 -25.87 -6.55 1.29
N LEU A 2 -26.64 -7.63 1.08
CA LEU A 2 -27.30 -8.37 2.17
C LEU A 2 -26.31 -8.83 3.26
N GLY A 3 -25.08 -9.23 2.88
CA GLY A 3 -24.05 -9.64 3.84
C GLY A 3 -23.53 -8.52 4.76
N CYS A 4 -23.37 -7.28 4.27
CA CYS A 4 -22.92 -6.16 5.10
C CYS A 4 -24.05 -5.64 5.99
N ALA A 5 -25.28 -5.58 5.45
CA ALA A 5 -26.47 -5.25 6.24
C ALA A 5 -26.77 -6.33 7.30
N ALA A 6 -26.58 -7.61 6.96
CA ALA A 6 -26.70 -8.72 7.90
C ALA A 6 -25.57 -8.75 8.93
N ALA A 7 -24.34 -8.36 8.57
CA ALA A 7 -23.24 -8.24 9.53
C ALA A 7 -23.49 -7.10 10.54
N ILE A 8 -23.94 -5.93 10.07
CA ILE A 8 -24.32 -4.80 10.93
C ILE A 8 -25.53 -5.15 11.80
N ALA A 9 -26.55 -5.82 11.23
CA ALA A 9 -27.73 -6.27 11.97
C ALA A 9 -27.40 -7.37 12.99
N ALA A 10 -26.50 -8.30 12.66
CA ALA A 10 -26.02 -9.35 13.57
C ALA A 10 -25.19 -8.76 14.71
N LEU A 11 -24.34 -7.77 14.44
CA LEU A 11 -23.58 -7.04 15.46
C LEU A 11 -24.50 -6.25 16.41
N ARG A 12 -25.58 -5.66 15.90
CA ARG A 12 -26.59 -4.99 16.73
C ARG A 12 -27.47 -5.97 17.51
N ALA A 13 -27.81 -7.12 16.94
CA ALA A 13 -28.66 -8.13 17.58
C ALA A 13 -27.93 -8.95 18.66
N ALA A 14 -26.59 -9.01 18.62
CA ALA A 14 -25.77 -9.71 19.60
C ALA A 14 -25.68 -9.01 20.97
N GLY A 15 -26.22 -7.80 21.13
CA GLY A 15 -26.31 -7.10 22.43
C GLY A 15 -24.98 -6.56 22.99
N ASP A 16 -23.87 -6.70 22.25
CA ASP A 16 -22.54 -6.22 22.67
C ASP A 16 -22.29 -4.73 22.39
N VAL A 17 -23.30 -3.99 21.88
CA VAL A 17 -23.24 -2.53 21.74
C VAL A 17 -23.91 -1.91 22.96
N VAL A 18 -23.10 -1.59 23.97
CA VAL A 18 -23.49 -0.74 25.09
C VAL A 18 -23.85 0.65 24.55
N ASP A 19 -24.91 1.25 25.10
CA ASP A 19 -25.33 2.62 24.78
C ASP A 19 -24.13 3.57 24.75
N PRO A 20 -23.96 4.40 23.70
CA PRO A 20 -22.89 5.37 23.66
C PRO A 20 -23.04 6.35 24.86
N PRO A 21 -21.93 6.78 25.48
CA PRO A 21 -22.00 7.81 26.50
C PRO A 21 -22.61 9.09 25.90
N PRO A 22 -23.44 9.83 26.66
CA PRO A 22 -24.06 11.05 26.16
C PRO A 22 -22.96 12.06 25.82
N GLY A 23 -22.76 12.29 24.52
CA GLY A 23 -21.72 13.18 23.97
C GLY A 23 -20.92 12.62 22.79
N GLY A 24 -21.05 11.34 22.46
CA GLY A 24 -20.38 10.68 21.32
C GLY A 24 -21.13 10.76 19.98
N GLY A 25 -21.40 11.96 19.47
CA GLY A 25 -21.76 12.30 18.08
C GLY A 25 -22.64 11.35 17.24
N ASP A 26 -23.96 11.43 17.42
CA ASP A 26 -25.02 10.82 16.56
C ASP A 26 -24.85 11.12 15.04
N ASP A 27 -24.11 12.17 14.70
CA ASP A 27 -23.87 12.62 13.32
C ASP A 27 -22.96 11.66 12.51
N ALA A 28 -22.00 10.99 13.17
CA ALA A 28 -21.03 10.07 12.55
C ALA A 28 -21.67 8.78 12.06
N GLU A 29 -22.54 8.21 12.88
CA GLU A 29 -23.29 7.00 12.57
C GLU A 29 -24.29 7.25 11.44
N THR A 30 -25.06 8.34 11.53
CA THR A 30 -26.06 8.73 10.53
C THR A 30 -25.45 8.90 9.14
N PHE A 31 -24.28 9.56 9.04
CA PHE A 31 -23.61 9.73 7.75
C PHE A 31 -23.02 8.44 7.19
N THR A 32 -22.48 7.57 8.04
CA THR A 32 -21.93 6.27 7.62
C THR A 32 -23.03 5.41 7.03
N ILE A 33 -24.21 5.39 7.67
CA ILE A 33 -25.41 4.73 7.14
C ILE A 33 -25.80 5.33 5.79
N VAL A 34 -25.87 6.66 5.67
CA VAL A 34 -26.19 7.33 4.39
C VAL A 34 -25.19 6.98 3.29
N LEU A 35 -23.88 6.94 3.59
CA LEU A 35 -22.83 6.62 2.61
C LEU A 35 -22.90 5.14 2.16
N VAL A 36 -23.16 4.23 3.09
CA VAL A 36 -23.37 2.80 2.78
C VAL A 36 -24.63 2.63 1.94
N SER A 37 -25.74 3.28 2.30
CA SER A 37 -26.99 3.26 1.54
C SER A 37 -26.82 3.84 0.13
N LEU A 38 -26.09 4.95 -0.02
CA LEU A 38 -25.75 5.54 -1.33
C LEU A 38 -24.88 4.59 -2.17
N SER A 39 -23.89 3.95 -1.55
CA SER A 39 -23.01 2.98 -2.21
C SER A 39 -23.79 1.74 -2.66
N CYS A 40 -24.72 1.26 -1.84
CA CYS A 40 -25.64 0.18 -2.17
C CYS A 40 -26.59 0.57 -3.31
N ALA A 41 -27.18 1.76 -3.27
CA ALA A 41 -28.07 2.27 -4.32
C ALA A 41 -27.34 2.45 -5.65
N ALA A 42 -26.14 3.04 -5.63
CA ALA A 42 -25.29 3.18 -6.82
C ALA A 42 -24.92 1.80 -7.41
N THR A 43 -24.60 0.82 -6.57
CA THR A 43 -24.32 -0.56 -7.00
C THR A 43 -25.55 -1.24 -7.58
N GLY A 44 -26.73 -1.01 -7.01
CA GLY A 44 -28.00 -1.55 -7.50
C GLY A 44 -28.40 -0.95 -8.85
N VAL A 45 -28.29 0.36 -9.02
CA VAL A 45 -28.53 1.06 -10.30
C VAL A 45 -27.55 0.58 -11.36
N LEU A 46 -26.26 0.47 -11.00
CA LEU A 46 -25.23 -0.06 -11.87
C LEU A 46 -25.55 -1.50 -12.29
N ALA A 47 -25.91 -2.38 -11.35
CA ALA A 47 -26.31 -3.75 -11.65
C ALA A 47 -27.55 -3.83 -12.56
N ALA A 48 -28.56 -2.97 -12.37
CA ALA A 48 -29.76 -2.92 -13.20
C ALA A 48 -29.46 -2.47 -14.65
N VAL A 49 -28.67 -1.41 -14.81
CA VAL A 49 -28.19 -0.95 -16.13
C VAL A 49 -27.36 -2.02 -16.82
N LEU A 50 -26.53 -2.73 -16.06
CA LEU A 50 -25.65 -3.79 -16.56
C LEU A 50 -26.39 -5.11 -16.82
N GLN A 51 -27.60 -5.32 -16.34
CA GLN A 51 -28.40 -6.50 -16.68
C GLN A 51 -29.21 -6.34 -17.96
N GLY A 52 -29.15 -5.17 -18.62
CA GLY A 52 -29.98 -4.93 -19.81
C GLY A 52 -31.48 -4.93 -19.52
N LEU A 53 -31.87 -4.94 -18.24
CA LEU A 53 -33.21 -4.56 -17.79
C LEU A 53 -33.42 -3.16 -18.32
N ASP A 54 -34.12 -3.02 -19.46
CA ASP A 54 -34.26 -1.75 -20.17
C ASP A 54 -34.84 -0.75 -19.18
N PRO A 55 -34.00 0.09 -18.53
CA PRO A 55 -34.51 1.10 -17.68
C PRO A 55 -34.81 2.16 -18.74
N ARG A 56 -36.00 2.07 -19.31
CA ARG A 56 -36.70 3.27 -19.72
C ARG A 56 -37.49 3.71 -18.49
N PRO A 57 -36.88 4.19 -17.38
CA PRO A 57 -37.67 5.01 -16.49
C PRO A 57 -38.21 6.11 -17.38
N SER A 58 -39.49 6.40 -17.23
CA SER A 58 -40.04 7.63 -17.79
C SER A 58 -39.09 8.78 -17.44
N ARG A 59 -39.04 9.84 -18.27
CA ARG A 59 -38.26 11.05 -17.93
C ARG A 59 -38.55 11.53 -16.50
N ALA A 60 -39.77 11.25 -16.00
CA ALA A 60 -40.16 11.47 -14.61
C ALA A 60 -39.41 10.58 -13.61
N ALA A 61 -39.28 9.26 -13.82
CA ALA A 61 -38.54 8.38 -12.93
C ALA A 61 -37.02 8.66 -12.93
N TRP A 62 -36.44 9.12 -14.05
CA TRP A 62 -35.06 9.63 -14.07
C TRP A 62 -34.90 10.94 -13.28
N ARG A 63 -35.84 11.88 -13.43
CA ARG A 63 -35.84 13.14 -12.67
C ARG A 63 -36.08 12.90 -11.18
N LEU A 64 -36.93 11.94 -10.82
CA LEU A 64 -37.18 11.53 -9.44
C LEU A 64 -35.98 10.82 -8.84
N GLY A 65 -35.33 9.90 -9.56
CA GLY A 65 -34.11 9.22 -9.12
C GLY A 65 -32.94 10.19 -8.97
N ALA A 66 -32.74 11.09 -9.94
CA ALA A 66 -31.73 12.14 -9.86
C ALA A 66 -32.06 13.16 -8.74
N GLY A 67 -33.34 13.50 -8.56
CA GLY A 67 -33.80 14.37 -7.49
C GLY A 67 -33.64 13.75 -6.10
N ALA A 68 -33.93 12.45 -5.95
CA ALA A 68 -33.70 11.70 -4.72
C ALA A 68 -32.21 11.55 -4.42
N ALA A 69 -31.39 11.20 -5.42
CA ALA A 69 -29.93 11.15 -5.25
C ALA A 69 -29.35 12.53 -4.90
N ALA A 70 -29.81 13.59 -5.57
CA ALA A 70 -29.43 14.96 -5.26
C ALA A 70 -29.86 15.36 -3.86
N ALA A 71 -31.09 15.04 -3.44
CA ALA A 71 -31.58 15.29 -2.10
C ALA A 71 -30.78 14.52 -1.05
N VAL A 72 -30.46 13.24 -1.27
CA VAL A 72 -29.63 12.46 -0.34
C VAL A 72 -28.20 13.01 -0.30
N CYS A 73 -27.61 13.40 -1.43
CA CYS A 73 -26.31 14.08 -1.46
C CYS A 73 -26.36 15.42 -0.73
N LEU A 74 -27.43 16.19 -0.88
CA LEU A 74 -27.60 17.50 -0.24
C LEU A 74 -27.83 17.35 1.26
N LEU A 75 -28.63 16.37 1.69
CA LEU A 75 -28.78 15.99 3.10
C LEU A 75 -27.45 15.49 3.68
N ALA A 76 -26.69 14.67 2.96
CA ALA A 76 -25.36 14.24 3.36
C ALA A 76 -24.37 15.41 3.46
N LEU A 77 -24.50 16.43 2.61
CA LEU A 77 -23.67 17.64 2.65
C LEU A 77 -24.05 18.58 3.80
N VAL A 78 -25.35 18.76 4.04
CA VAL A 78 -25.89 19.64 5.09
C VAL A 78 -25.67 19.05 6.48
N PHE A 79 -26.07 17.79 6.68
CA PHE A 79 -25.98 17.11 7.98
C PHE A 79 -24.65 16.41 8.20
N GLY A 80 -23.91 16.09 7.14
CA GLY A 80 -22.62 15.40 7.27
C GLY A 80 -21.44 16.30 7.66
N HIS A 81 -21.64 17.59 7.90
CA HIS A 81 -20.61 18.55 8.29
C HIS A 81 -19.25 18.31 7.58
N PRO A 82 -19.20 18.33 6.24
CA PRO A 82 -18.07 17.82 5.45
C PRO A 82 -16.76 18.55 5.76
N VAL A 83 -16.82 19.86 6.06
CA VAL A 83 -15.65 20.63 6.48
C VAL A 83 -15.10 20.12 7.81
N ARG A 84 -15.94 19.92 8.82
CA ARG A 84 -15.49 19.40 10.13
C ARG A 84 -14.91 17.99 10.00
N ARG A 85 -15.50 17.14 9.16
CA ARG A 85 -14.96 15.80 8.87
C ARG A 85 -13.63 15.87 8.14
N PHE A 86 -13.48 16.80 7.21
CA PHE A 86 -12.22 17.01 6.53
C PHE A 86 -11.14 17.52 7.51
N GLU A 87 -11.47 18.46 8.40
CA GLU A 87 -10.55 18.89 9.47
C GLU A 87 -10.21 17.75 10.43
N ALA A 88 -11.19 16.94 10.84
CA ALA A 88 -10.96 15.76 11.67
C ALA A 88 -10.07 14.71 10.97
N PHE A 89 -10.27 14.51 9.67
CA PHE A 89 -9.44 13.63 8.85
C PHE A 89 -7.97 14.09 8.80
N LYS A 90 -7.75 15.41 8.75
CA LYS A 90 -6.42 16.02 8.75
C LYS A 90 -5.74 16.01 10.13
N ALA A 91 -6.50 15.88 11.21
CA ALA A 91 -5.96 15.91 12.56
C ALA A 91 -5.02 14.71 12.80
N PRO A 92 -3.88 14.89 13.50
CA PRO A 92 -3.03 13.78 13.90
C PRO A 92 -3.80 12.72 14.69
N PRO A 93 -3.45 11.42 14.59
CA PRO A 93 -4.05 10.39 15.42
C PRO A 93 -3.75 10.67 16.90
N VAL A 94 -4.78 10.62 17.74
CA VAL A 94 -4.64 10.64 19.19
C VAL A 94 -4.12 9.26 19.63
N ALA A 95 -3.25 9.21 20.64
CA ALA A 95 -2.75 7.94 21.15
C ALA A 95 -3.93 7.01 21.51
N PRO A 96 -3.90 5.73 21.12
CA PRO A 96 -5.00 4.82 21.39
C PRO A 96 -5.27 4.76 22.89
N ALA A 97 -6.55 4.73 23.26
CA ALA A 97 -6.98 4.41 24.61
C ALA A 97 -6.38 3.04 25.01
N LYS A 98 -5.99 2.88 26.27
CA LYS A 98 -5.30 1.69 26.77
C LYS A 98 -6.16 0.42 26.75
N ASP A 99 -7.45 0.52 26.45
CA ASP A 99 -8.40 -0.59 26.45
C ASP A 99 -8.67 -1.12 25.04
N GLU A 100 -8.51 -2.43 24.85
CA GLU A 100 -8.66 -3.12 23.56
C GLU A 100 -10.11 -3.09 23.04
N ARG A 101 -11.10 -3.04 23.94
CA ARG A 101 -12.52 -2.92 23.59
C ARG A 101 -12.87 -1.53 23.05
N ASP A 102 -12.26 -0.49 23.60
CA ASP A 102 -12.40 0.88 23.10
C ASP A 102 -11.69 1.08 21.77
N TYR A 103 -10.65 0.28 21.46
CA TYR A 103 -9.89 0.43 20.22
C TYR A 103 -10.74 0.19 18.97
N VAL A 104 -11.52 -0.89 18.91
CA VAL A 104 -12.33 -1.21 17.71
C VAL A 104 -13.45 -0.18 17.52
N GLN A 105 -14.17 0.17 18.59
CA GLN A 105 -15.24 1.17 18.53
C GLN A 105 -14.71 2.57 18.22
N SER A 106 -13.62 2.99 18.88
CA SER A 106 -12.97 4.27 18.60
C SER A 106 -12.39 4.33 17.20
N HIS A 107 -11.91 3.22 16.63
CA HIS A 107 -11.37 3.18 15.27
C HIS A 107 -12.47 3.15 14.19
N LEU A 108 -13.55 2.40 14.40
CA LEU A 108 -14.68 2.32 13.46
C LEU A 108 -15.53 3.59 13.43
N LEU A 109 -15.66 4.28 14.56
CA LEU A 109 -16.42 5.53 14.69
C LEU A 109 -15.54 6.78 14.55
N SER A 110 -14.21 6.63 14.47
CA SER A 110 -13.28 7.74 14.30
C SER A 110 -13.37 8.33 12.90
N ALA A 111 -13.67 9.64 12.85
CA ALA A 111 -13.53 10.44 11.64
C ALA A 111 -12.07 10.85 11.32
N ASN A 112 -11.09 10.47 12.17
CA ASN A 112 -9.68 10.74 11.95
C ASN A 112 -9.12 9.85 10.83
N GLY A 113 -8.26 10.41 9.97
CA GLY A 113 -7.60 9.69 8.88
C GLY A 113 -6.56 8.66 9.34
N SER A 114 -6.36 8.49 10.64
CA SER A 114 -5.40 7.56 11.26
C SER A 114 -3.97 7.81 10.78
N GLY A 115 -3.62 9.08 10.57
CA GLY A 115 -2.30 9.49 10.06
C GLY A 115 -2.18 9.64 8.55
N ARG A 116 -3.17 9.19 7.76
CA ARG A 116 -3.09 9.22 6.28
C ARG A 116 -2.85 10.61 5.71
N TRP A 117 -3.47 11.65 6.26
CA TRP A 117 -3.20 13.01 5.81
C TRP A 117 -1.72 13.40 5.96
N GLN A 118 -1.10 13.02 7.07
CA GLN A 118 0.32 13.26 7.33
C GLN A 118 1.20 12.45 6.36
N PHE A 119 0.83 11.20 6.08
CA PHE A 119 1.54 10.33 5.13
C PHE A 119 1.47 10.89 3.71
N TRP A 120 0.26 11.28 3.28
CA TRP A 120 0.01 11.89 1.97
C TRP A 120 0.73 13.23 1.82
N GLY A 121 0.74 14.06 2.86
CA GLY A 121 1.50 15.30 2.89
C GLY A 121 2.99 15.05 2.68
N ALA A 122 3.57 14.08 3.38
CA ALA A 122 4.97 13.69 3.20
C ALA A 122 5.24 13.14 1.79
N ALA A 123 4.34 12.36 1.21
CA ALA A 123 4.46 11.87 -0.17
C ALA A 123 4.47 13.02 -1.18
N VAL A 124 3.57 14.00 -1.03
CA VAL A 124 3.53 15.19 -1.88
C VAL A 124 4.81 16.01 -1.76
N ASP A 125 5.36 16.18 -0.56
CA ASP A 125 6.62 16.88 -0.37
C ASP A 125 7.80 16.11 -0.96
N GLY A 126 7.78 14.77 -0.88
CA GLY A 126 8.75 13.90 -1.55
C GLY A 126 8.72 14.04 -3.07
N PHE A 127 7.51 14.07 -3.65
CA PHE A 127 7.30 14.33 -5.07
C PHE A 127 7.82 15.71 -5.49
N ARG A 128 7.53 16.76 -4.72
CA ARG A 128 8.00 18.14 -5.02
C ARG A 128 9.53 18.23 -5.08
N ALA A 129 10.23 17.37 -4.35
CA ALA A 129 11.69 17.35 -4.35
C ALA A 129 12.29 16.73 -5.62
N GLU A 130 11.63 15.75 -6.26
CA GLU A 130 12.08 15.14 -7.52
C GLU A 130 10.87 14.74 -8.40
N PRO A 131 10.26 15.70 -9.12
CA PRO A 131 8.94 15.49 -9.73
C PRO A 131 8.93 14.52 -10.93
N LEU A 132 10.03 14.43 -11.68
CA LEU A 132 10.02 13.70 -12.96
C LEU A 132 10.23 12.20 -12.75
N HIS A 133 11.35 11.82 -12.13
CA HIS A 133 11.76 10.42 -11.98
C HIS A 133 11.56 9.90 -10.56
N GLY A 134 11.18 10.76 -9.62
CA GLY A 134 11.06 10.40 -8.21
C GLY A 134 12.39 10.06 -7.55
N ARG A 135 12.31 9.65 -6.29
CA ARG A 135 13.46 9.38 -5.43
C ARG A 135 13.96 7.93 -5.48
N GLY A 136 13.35 7.09 -6.32
CA GLY A 136 13.56 5.65 -6.43
C GLY A 136 12.51 4.84 -5.67
N ALA A 137 12.24 3.62 -6.15
CA ALA A 137 11.31 2.68 -5.51
C ALA A 137 11.75 2.32 -4.08
N GLY A 138 10.81 2.26 -3.14
CA GLY A 138 11.04 1.99 -1.72
C GLY A 138 11.68 3.16 -0.95
N SER A 139 11.77 4.35 -1.55
CA SER A 139 12.38 5.52 -0.91
C SER A 139 11.46 6.23 0.09
N TYR A 140 10.15 5.95 0.08
CA TYR A 140 9.17 6.62 0.93
C TYR A 140 9.48 6.42 2.43
N GLU A 141 9.81 5.19 2.88
CA GLU A 141 10.22 4.94 4.27
C GLU A 141 11.35 5.89 4.70
N SER A 142 12.41 6.00 3.89
CA SER A 142 13.56 6.85 4.19
C SER A 142 13.24 8.35 4.19
N TRP A 143 12.24 8.75 3.39
CA TRP A 143 11.74 10.12 3.35
C TRP A 143 10.90 10.43 4.59
N TRP A 144 9.96 9.54 4.94
CA TRP A 144 9.09 9.66 6.11
C TRP A 144 9.88 9.72 7.40
N LEU A 145 10.90 8.87 7.56
CA LEU A 145 11.75 8.85 8.76
C LEU A 145 12.46 10.18 9.00
N ARG A 146 12.77 10.94 7.94
CA ARG A 146 13.40 12.27 8.03
C ARG A 146 12.39 13.41 8.10
N HIS A 147 11.38 13.42 7.24
CA HIS A 147 10.52 14.59 7.01
C HIS A 147 9.08 14.44 7.51
N GLY A 148 8.65 13.22 7.86
CA GLY A 148 7.33 12.98 8.44
C GLY A 148 7.02 13.81 9.68
N SER A 149 5.72 13.98 9.97
CA SER A 149 5.27 14.78 11.11
C SER A 149 5.00 13.96 12.37
N LEU A 150 4.96 12.63 12.27
CA LEU A 150 4.65 11.72 13.38
C LEU A 150 5.86 10.83 13.71
N ALA A 151 5.95 10.40 14.97
CA ALA A 151 6.95 9.44 15.44
C ALA A 151 6.45 8.00 15.30
N LEU A 152 5.96 7.64 14.11
CA LEU A 152 5.46 6.31 13.76
C LEU A 152 6.40 5.64 12.78
N PHE A 153 6.55 4.32 12.91
CA PHE A 153 7.16 3.50 11.87
C PHE A 153 6.15 3.33 10.73
N VAL A 154 6.47 3.87 9.56
CA VAL A 154 5.63 3.85 8.37
C VAL A 154 6.54 3.58 7.18
N ARG A 155 6.19 2.56 6.39
CA ARG A 155 6.94 2.16 5.20
C ARG A 155 6.33 2.68 3.91
N ASP A 156 4.99 2.83 3.89
CA ASP A 156 4.19 3.10 2.70
C ASP A 156 3.35 4.37 2.93
N ALA A 157 2.99 5.08 1.85
CA ALA A 157 2.24 6.33 1.95
C ALA A 157 0.75 6.13 2.24
N HIS A 158 0.28 4.88 2.31
CA HIS A 158 -1.15 4.55 2.36
C HIS A 158 -1.91 5.18 1.18
N SER A 159 -1.31 5.19 0.00
CA SER A 159 -1.95 5.55 -1.28
C SER A 159 -1.00 5.18 -2.41
N LEU A 160 -1.37 4.20 -3.23
CA LEU A 160 -0.55 3.69 -4.32
C LEU A 160 -0.14 4.84 -5.25
N TYR A 161 -1.06 5.77 -5.49
CA TYR A 161 -0.84 6.88 -6.41
C TYR A 161 0.13 7.91 -5.85
N LEU A 162 -0.04 8.32 -4.58
CA LEU A 162 0.84 9.30 -3.96
C LEU A 162 2.22 8.73 -3.68
N GLU A 163 2.29 7.45 -3.29
CA GLU A 163 3.55 6.75 -3.11
C GLU A 163 4.31 6.61 -4.43
N THR A 164 3.66 6.10 -5.47
CA THR A 164 4.24 6.01 -6.81
C THR A 164 4.71 7.38 -7.30
N LEU A 165 3.94 8.44 -7.02
CA LEU A 165 4.31 9.81 -7.38
C LEU A 165 5.54 10.31 -6.59
N ALA A 166 5.66 10.00 -5.31
CA ALA A 166 6.82 10.36 -4.48
C ALA A 166 8.08 9.58 -4.86
N GLU A 167 7.93 8.30 -5.19
CA GLU A 167 9.04 7.39 -5.44
C GLU A 167 9.51 7.36 -6.89
N LEU A 168 8.58 7.46 -7.85
CA LEU A 168 8.85 7.29 -9.28
C LEU A 168 8.41 8.49 -10.13
N GLY A 169 7.92 9.55 -9.49
CA GLY A 169 7.56 10.80 -10.16
C GLY A 169 6.39 10.66 -11.15
N LEU A 170 6.28 11.64 -12.05
CA LEU A 170 5.26 11.65 -13.10
C LEU A 170 5.42 10.48 -14.08
N VAL A 171 6.64 10.00 -14.31
CA VAL A 171 6.90 8.87 -15.21
C VAL A 171 6.29 7.59 -14.63
N GLY A 172 6.58 7.27 -13.37
CA GLY A 172 6.02 6.09 -12.71
C GLY A 172 4.50 6.16 -12.57
N LEU A 173 3.97 7.32 -12.17
CA LEU A 173 2.53 7.52 -12.07
C LEU A 173 1.85 7.35 -13.44
N GLY A 174 2.44 7.90 -14.50
CA GLY A 174 1.92 7.75 -15.86
C GLY A 174 1.88 6.30 -16.34
N LEU A 175 2.91 5.51 -16.05
CA LEU A 175 2.94 4.08 -16.36
C LEU A 175 1.87 3.31 -15.58
N LEU A 176 1.74 3.59 -14.28
CA LEU A 176 0.72 2.97 -13.42
C LEU A 176 -0.70 3.29 -13.91
N LEU A 177 -1.01 4.57 -14.10
CA LEU A 177 -2.32 5.02 -14.57
C LEU A 177 -2.60 4.51 -15.99
N GLY A 178 -1.57 4.41 -16.84
CA GLY A 178 -1.67 3.79 -18.16
C GLY A 178 -2.10 2.32 -18.05
N ALA A 179 -1.44 1.53 -17.20
CA ALA A 179 -1.77 0.12 -17.00
C ALA A 179 -3.20 -0.07 -16.49
N LEU A 180 -3.58 0.63 -15.41
CA LEU A 180 -4.94 0.56 -14.85
C LEU A 180 -5.98 1.09 -15.83
N GLY A 181 -5.68 2.20 -16.51
CA GLY A 181 -6.51 2.81 -17.53
C GLY A 181 -6.79 1.89 -18.71
N THR A 182 -5.80 1.10 -19.16
CA THR A 182 -6.04 0.10 -20.22
C THR A 182 -7.05 -0.97 -19.79
N GLY A 183 -7.01 -1.37 -18.51
CA GLY A 183 -7.99 -2.29 -17.91
C GLY A 183 -9.40 -1.74 -17.92
N LEU A 184 -9.56 -0.49 -17.47
CA LEU A 184 -10.84 0.21 -17.44
C LEU A 184 -11.40 0.41 -18.87
N LEU A 185 -10.56 0.82 -19.82
CA LEU A 185 -10.97 0.97 -21.22
C LEU A 185 -11.36 -0.37 -21.85
N ALA A 186 -10.62 -1.45 -21.56
CA ALA A 186 -10.96 -2.79 -22.01
C ALA A 186 -12.28 -3.27 -21.42
N TRP A 187 -12.53 -3.02 -20.14
CA TRP A 187 -13.79 -3.29 -19.47
C TRP A 187 -14.96 -2.56 -20.14
N LEU A 188 -14.87 -1.24 -20.30
CA LEU A 188 -15.93 -0.44 -20.96
C LEU A 188 -16.20 -0.93 -22.39
N ALA A 189 -15.15 -1.24 -23.14
CA ALA A 189 -15.30 -1.76 -24.50
C ALA A 189 -15.96 -3.14 -24.55
N ARG A 190 -15.67 -4.03 -23.59
CA ARG A 190 -16.33 -5.34 -23.50
C ARG A 190 -17.76 -5.23 -23.04
N LEU A 191 -18.02 -4.38 -22.07
CA LEU A 191 -19.35 -4.20 -21.53
C LEU A 191 -20.32 -3.71 -22.60
N ARG A 192 -19.89 -2.78 -23.47
CA ARG A 192 -20.68 -2.30 -24.62
C ARG A 192 -20.97 -3.38 -25.66
N ARG A 193 -20.15 -4.43 -25.73
CA ARG A 193 -20.27 -5.53 -26.70
C ARG A 193 -20.86 -6.81 -26.09
N ALA A 194 -21.02 -6.85 -24.77
CA ALA A 194 -21.51 -8.02 -24.07
C ALA A 194 -23.01 -8.23 -24.40
N GLY A 195 -23.33 -9.45 -24.82
CA GLY A 195 -24.71 -9.94 -24.84
C GLY A 195 -25.25 -10.07 -23.42
N GLU A 196 -26.55 -10.29 -23.28
CA GLU A 196 -27.25 -10.30 -21.99
C GLU A 196 -26.64 -11.30 -21.00
N GLU A 197 -26.28 -12.51 -21.47
CA GLU A 197 -25.68 -13.58 -20.65
C GLU A 197 -24.33 -13.17 -20.03
N ASP A 198 -23.45 -12.49 -20.78
CA ASP A 198 -22.10 -12.15 -20.34
C ASP A 198 -22.02 -10.80 -19.61
N ARG A 199 -23.06 -9.96 -19.74
CA ARG A 199 -23.01 -8.56 -19.30
C ARG A 199 -22.82 -8.45 -17.79
N VAL A 200 -23.47 -9.30 -17.01
CA VAL A 200 -23.35 -9.36 -15.54
C VAL A 200 -21.94 -9.75 -15.10
N THR A 201 -21.33 -10.72 -15.77
CA THR A 201 -19.96 -11.17 -15.44
C THR A 201 -18.94 -10.08 -15.77
N VAL A 202 -19.03 -9.46 -16.94
CA VAL A 202 -18.14 -8.35 -17.35
C VAL A 202 -18.31 -7.14 -16.42
N ALA A 203 -19.54 -6.84 -16.04
CA ALA A 203 -19.89 -5.84 -15.05
C ALA A 203 -19.23 -6.10 -13.70
N ALA A 204 -19.38 -7.31 -13.16
CA ALA A 204 -18.84 -7.69 -11.86
C ALA A 204 -17.31 -7.60 -11.84
N LEU A 205 -16.63 -8.12 -12.87
CA LEU A 205 -15.17 -8.05 -12.98
C LEU A 205 -14.66 -6.60 -13.00
N GLY A 206 -15.33 -5.71 -13.74
CA GLY A 206 -14.98 -4.29 -13.76
C GLY A 206 -15.27 -3.59 -12.43
N GLY A 207 -16.36 -3.94 -11.76
CA GLY A 207 -16.69 -3.45 -10.42
C GLY A 207 -15.60 -3.79 -9.40
N VAL A 208 -15.10 -5.04 -9.42
CA VAL A 208 -13.98 -5.47 -8.57
C VAL A 208 -12.70 -4.69 -8.90
N LEU A 209 -12.39 -4.49 -10.19
CA LEU A 209 -11.21 -3.73 -10.59
C LEU A 209 -11.29 -2.26 -10.13
N VAL A 210 -12.46 -1.62 -10.25
CA VAL A 210 -12.68 -0.24 -9.78
C VAL A 210 -12.56 -0.17 -8.26
N ALA A 211 -13.16 -1.12 -7.54
CA ALA A 211 -13.05 -1.19 -6.08
C ALA A 211 -11.60 -1.36 -5.63
N TYR A 212 -10.84 -2.23 -6.29
CA TYR A 212 -9.41 -2.40 -6.05
C TYR A 212 -8.62 -1.11 -6.28
N CYS A 213 -8.85 -0.41 -7.41
CA CYS A 213 -8.16 0.85 -7.70
C CYS A 213 -8.49 1.93 -6.65
N ALA A 214 -9.77 2.05 -6.27
CA ALA A 214 -10.20 3.00 -5.25
C ALA A 214 -9.56 2.70 -3.89
N ALA A 215 -9.58 1.43 -3.47
CA ALA A 215 -8.97 1.01 -2.21
C ALA A 215 -7.45 1.24 -2.20
N ALA A 216 -6.77 0.89 -3.29
CA ALA A 216 -5.32 1.14 -3.45
C ALA A 216 -4.98 2.64 -3.45
N GLY A 217 -5.91 3.51 -3.85
CA GLY A 217 -5.73 4.96 -3.77
C GLY A 217 -5.81 5.54 -2.36
N ILE A 218 -6.43 4.82 -1.43
CA ILE A 218 -6.72 5.30 -0.05
C ILE A 218 -5.84 4.58 0.98
N ASP A 219 -5.37 3.37 0.68
CA ASP A 219 -4.64 2.55 1.64
C ASP A 219 -3.69 1.55 0.96
N TRP A 220 -2.78 0.95 1.75
CA TRP A 220 -1.73 0.00 1.32
C TRP A 220 -2.24 -1.38 0.86
N VAL A 221 -3.51 -1.51 0.46
CA VAL A 221 -4.11 -2.81 0.10
C VAL A 221 -3.40 -3.53 -1.05
N TRP A 222 -2.65 -2.80 -1.89
CA TRP A 222 -1.89 -3.40 -2.99
C TRP A 222 -0.65 -4.20 -2.50
N GLU A 223 -0.18 -3.94 -1.29
CA GLU A 223 0.90 -4.70 -0.64
C GLU A 223 0.38 -6.03 -0.07
N LEU A 224 -0.94 -6.22 0.03
CA LEU A 224 -1.54 -7.48 0.44
C LEU A 224 -1.66 -8.41 -0.78
N PRO A 225 -0.86 -9.50 -0.86
CA PRO A 225 -0.80 -10.32 -2.08
C PRO A 225 -2.16 -10.93 -2.44
N ALA A 226 -2.94 -11.33 -1.42
CA ALA A 226 -4.27 -11.89 -1.61
C ALA A 226 -5.23 -10.90 -2.29
N VAL A 227 -5.16 -9.61 -1.96
CA VAL A 227 -6.02 -8.57 -2.53
C VAL A 227 -5.57 -8.23 -3.95
N SER A 228 -4.26 -8.05 -4.14
CA SER A 228 -3.67 -7.73 -5.44
C SER A 228 -3.89 -8.83 -6.47
N VAL A 229 -3.75 -10.11 -6.10
CA VAL A 229 -4.02 -11.23 -7.00
C VAL A 229 -5.44 -11.18 -7.56
N VAL A 230 -6.44 -10.85 -6.73
CA VAL A 230 -7.83 -10.72 -7.18
C VAL A 230 -7.99 -9.56 -8.16
N GLY A 231 -7.43 -8.39 -7.84
CA GLY A 231 -7.46 -7.21 -8.72
C GLY A 231 -6.81 -7.46 -10.08
N PHE A 232 -5.60 -8.04 -10.08
CA PHE A 232 -4.86 -8.36 -11.30
C PHE A 232 -5.46 -9.53 -12.08
N ALA A 233 -6.08 -10.51 -11.42
CA ALA A 233 -6.83 -11.57 -12.10
C ALA A 233 -8.03 -11.00 -12.85
N CYS A 234 -8.80 -10.10 -12.22
CA CYS A 234 -9.91 -9.40 -12.88
C CYS A 234 -9.41 -8.57 -14.07
N LEU A 235 -8.32 -7.82 -13.89
CA LEU A 235 -7.66 -7.09 -14.98
C LEU A 235 -7.26 -8.01 -16.15
N GLY A 236 -6.66 -9.17 -15.84
CA GLY A 236 -6.26 -10.18 -16.81
C GLY A 236 -7.45 -10.79 -17.56
N LEU A 237 -8.55 -11.09 -16.87
CA LEU A 237 -9.77 -11.61 -17.48
C LEU A 237 -10.44 -10.57 -18.40
N LEU A 238 -10.45 -9.30 -17.99
CA LEU A 238 -11.01 -8.20 -18.78
C LEU A 238 -10.16 -7.92 -20.03
N THR A 239 -8.84 -7.92 -19.91
CA THR A 239 -7.93 -7.64 -21.04
C THR A 239 -7.68 -8.87 -21.93
N GLY A 240 -7.87 -10.07 -21.40
CA GLY A 240 -7.56 -11.36 -22.01
C GLY A 240 -8.40 -11.71 -23.24
N ALA A 241 -7.77 -12.40 -24.20
CA ALA A 241 -8.39 -12.79 -25.46
C ALA A 241 -9.36 -13.99 -25.35
N ALA A 242 -9.38 -14.70 -24.21
CA ALA A 242 -10.07 -15.98 -24.03
C ALA A 242 -11.59 -15.91 -24.27
N GLY A 243 -12.23 -14.77 -24.00
CA GLY A 243 -13.67 -14.57 -24.26
C GLY A 243 -14.05 -14.00 -25.63
N ARG A 244 -13.11 -13.86 -26.59
CA ARG A 244 -13.45 -13.38 -27.94
C ARG A 244 -13.85 -14.58 -28.81
N ARG A 245 -15.16 -14.83 -28.97
CA ARG A 245 -15.66 -15.75 -30.02
C ARG A 245 -15.02 -15.33 -31.35
N ARG A 246 -14.26 -16.24 -31.95
CA ARG A 246 -13.42 -16.00 -33.14
C ARG A 246 -14.29 -15.64 -34.34
N ALA A 247 -14.19 -14.42 -34.83
CA ALA A 247 -14.60 -14.07 -36.19
C ALA A 247 -13.93 -12.77 -36.68
N VAL A 248 -12.64 -12.80 -37.08
CA VAL A 248 -12.08 -11.91 -38.12
C VAL A 248 -10.82 -12.57 -38.75
N PRO A 249 -10.65 -12.57 -40.10
CA PRO A 249 -9.46 -13.09 -40.80
C PRO A 249 -8.17 -12.33 -40.47
N GLN A 250 -7.02 -12.99 -40.68
CA GLN A 250 -5.67 -12.49 -40.36
C GLN A 250 -5.07 -11.56 -41.43
N PRO A 251 -4.76 -10.30 -41.07
CA PRO A 251 -3.57 -9.63 -41.61
C PRO A 251 -2.67 -9.00 -40.52
N ARG A 252 -2.96 -9.21 -39.23
CA ARG A 252 -2.28 -8.51 -38.09
C ARG A 252 -1.32 -9.38 -37.26
N ARG A 253 -0.91 -10.56 -37.75
CA ARG A 253 -0.06 -11.51 -37.00
C ARG A 253 1.33 -10.94 -36.68
N ARG A 254 1.99 -10.29 -37.65
CA ARG A 254 3.32 -9.64 -37.44
C ARG A 254 3.25 -8.52 -36.40
N ARG A 255 2.26 -7.62 -36.47
CA ARG A 255 2.09 -6.54 -35.48
C ARG A 255 1.73 -7.06 -34.09
N ARG A 256 0.97 -8.15 -33.98
CA ARG A 256 0.69 -8.81 -32.69
C ARG A 256 1.93 -9.45 -32.09
N LEU A 257 2.73 -10.16 -32.89
CA LEU A 257 3.99 -10.75 -32.44
C LEU A 257 5.01 -9.67 -32.04
N ALA A 258 5.07 -8.56 -32.79
CA ALA A 258 5.94 -7.42 -32.49
C ALA A 258 5.64 -6.73 -31.15
N ILE A 259 4.42 -6.86 -30.62
CA ILE A 259 4.03 -6.32 -29.30
C ILE A 259 4.08 -7.42 -28.22
N ALA A 260 3.64 -8.64 -28.56
CA ALA A 260 3.56 -9.74 -27.61
C ALA A 260 4.93 -10.22 -27.16
N ILE A 261 5.92 -10.31 -28.06
CA ILE A 261 7.26 -10.77 -27.71
C ILE A 261 7.93 -9.82 -26.71
N PRO A 262 8.03 -8.49 -26.95
CA PRO A 262 8.56 -7.56 -25.96
C PRO A 262 7.79 -7.56 -24.63
N ALA A 263 6.45 -7.68 -24.67
CA ALA A 263 5.65 -7.72 -23.44
C ALA A 263 5.92 -9.00 -22.62
N ILE A 264 6.06 -10.15 -23.26
CA ILE A 264 6.43 -11.41 -22.60
C ILE A 264 7.84 -11.32 -22.04
N LEU A 265 8.80 -10.81 -22.82
CA LEU A 265 10.18 -10.64 -22.35
C LEU A 265 10.26 -9.66 -21.17
N ALA A 266 9.51 -8.56 -21.21
CA ALA A 266 9.39 -7.63 -20.09
C ALA A 266 8.76 -8.30 -18.86
N GLY A 267 7.69 -9.07 -19.04
CA GLY A 267 7.07 -9.85 -17.96
C GLY A 267 8.03 -10.87 -17.34
N LEU A 268 8.78 -11.61 -18.17
CA LEU A 268 9.80 -12.55 -17.72
C LEU A 268 10.96 -11.84 -17.00
N ALA A 269 11.39 -10.68 -17.49
CA ALA A 269 12.42 -9.87 -16.83
C ALA A 269 11.94 -9.36 -15.46
N LEU A 270 10.68 -8.93 -15.33
CA LEU A 270 10.08 -8.56 -14.06
C LEU A 270 10.04 -9.75 -13.09
N ILE A 271 9.58 -10.93 -13.54
CA ILE A 271 9.57 -12.15 -12.72
C ILE A 271 10.99 -12.54 -12.30
N ALA A 272 11.96 -12.49 -13.21
CA ALA A 272 13.35 -12.77 -12.91
C ALA A 272 13.90 -11.80 -11.84
N SER A 273 13.60 -10.49 -11.95
CA SER A 273 14.01 -9.50 -10.95
C SER A 273 13.48 -9.82 -9.55
N GLN A 274 12.21 -10.22 -9.44
CA GLN A 274 11.60 -10.59 -8.15
C GLN A 274 12.17 -11.92 -7.62
N THR A 275 12.54 -12.83 -8.51
CA THR A 275 13.12 -14.13 -8.14
C THR A 275 14.50 -13.96 -7.51
N ILE A 276 15.30 -13.00 -8.00
CA ILE A 276 16.60 -12.65 -7.39
C ILE A 276 16.40 -12.19 -5.93
N SER A 277 15.48 -11.26 -5.69
CA SER A 277 15.20 -10.77 -4.33
C SER A 277 14.64 -11.86 -3.42
N LEU A 278 13.72 -12.70 -3.91
CA LEU A 278 13.17 -13.83 -3.16
C LEU A 278 14.26 -14.85 -2.77
N LEU A 279 15.15 -15.17 -3.72
CA LEU A 279 16.26 -16.09 -3.47
C LEU A 279 17.22 -15.51 -2.43
N ARG A 280 17.57 -14.22 -2.53
CA ARG A 280 18.37 -13.52 -1.53
C ARG A 280 17.73 -13.58 -0.15
N ASP A 281 16.43 -13.30 -0.03
CA ASP A 281 15.72 -13.31 1.25
C ASP A 281 15.64 -14.71 1.86
N THR A 282 15.44 -15.73 1.02
CA THR A 282 15.52 -17.14 1.45
C THR A 282 16.87 -17.44 2.08
N ARG A 283 17.99 -17.04 1.43
CA ARG A 283 19.34 -17.26 1.96
C ARG A 283 19.62 -16.47 3.26
N ILE A 284 19.06 -15.27 3.39
CA ILE A 284 19.14 -14.50 4.66
C ILE A 284 18.36 -15.21 5.77
N HIS A 285 17.16 -15.71 5.48
CA HIS A 285 16.38 -16.48 6.45
C HIS A 285 17.09 -17.76 6.88
N ASP A 286 17.72 -18.49 5.96
CA ASP A 286 18.56 -19.64 6.26
C ASP A 286 19.72 -19.25 7.18
N SER A 287 20.42 -18.14 6.89
CA SER A 287 21.48 -17.61 7.76
C SER A 287 20.96 -17.34 9.18
N GLN A 288 19.81 -16.67 9.31
CA GLN A 288 19.20 -16.39 10.61
C GLN A 288 18.75 -17.65 11.35
N ALA A 289 18.28 -18.67 10.62
CA ALA A 289 17.96 -19.98 11.21
C ALA A 289 19.21 -20.66 11.78
N HIS A 290 20.32 -20.64 11.04
CA HIS A 290 21.60 -21.16 11.51
C HIS A 290 22.16 -20.37 12.71
N VAL A 291 21.95 -19.06 12.77
CA VAL A 291 22.26 -18.25 13.97
C VAL A 291 21.48 -18.76 15.18
N ARG A 292 20.16 -19.01 15.04
CA ARG A 292 19.32 -19.51 16.13
C ARG A 292 19.75 -20.90 16.61
N SER A 293 20.29 -21.73 15.73
CA SER A 293 20.81 -23.06 16.08
C SER A 293 22.29 -23.06 16.49
N GLY A 294 22.94 -21.89 16.62
CA GLY A 294 24.36 -21.78 16.99
C GLY A 294 25.35 -22.18 15.90
N ALA A 295 24.89 -22.44 14.67
CA ALA A 295 25.71 -22.89 13.55
C ALA A 295 26.35 -21.71 12.80
N THR A 296 27.30 -21.00 13.44
CA THR A 296 27.91 -19.77 12.92
C THR A 296 28.53 -19.92 11.52
N ALA A 297 29.23 -21.02 11.23
CA ALA A 297 29.85 -21.23 9.92
C ALA A 297 28.79 -21.36 8.79
N ALA A 298 27.72 -22.10 9.05
CA ALA A 298 26.60 -22.22 8.11
C ALA A 298 25.86 -20.87 7.96
N ALA A 299 25.72 -20.11 9.05
CA ALA A 299 25.13 -18.78 9.00
C ALA A 299 25.92 -17.82 8.11
N LEU A 300 27.26 -17.85 8.18
CA LEU A 300 28.12 -17.06 7.29
C LEU A 300 28.00 -17.52 5.84
N ALA A 301 28.07 -18.82 5.57
CA ALA A 301 27.94 -19.37 4.22
C ALA A 301 26.61 -18.99 3.55
N SER A 302 25.49 -19.07 4.27
CA SER A 302 24.18 -18.66 3.75
C SER A 302 24.11 -17.14 3.50
N ALA A 303 24.72 -16.33 4.36
CA ALA A 303 24.77 -14.88 4.15
C ALA A 303 25.70 -14.47 2.98
N GLU A 304 26.79 -15.22 2.74
CA GLU A 304 27.64 -15.06 1.55
C GLU A 304 26.89 -15.49 0.28
N ALA A 305 26.15 -16.59 0.32
CA ALA A 305 25.29 -16.99 -0.79
C ALA A 305 24.23 -15.92 -1.10
N ALA A 306 23.65 -15.28 -0.07
CA ALA A 306 22.73 -14.15 -0.26
C ALA A 306 23.40 -12.96 -0.97
N ARG A 307 24.67 -12.67 -0.61
CA ARG A 307 25.48 -11.62 -1.25
C ARG A 307 25.79 -11.97 -2.70
N ASP A 308 26.08 -13.22 -2.99
CA ASP A 308 26.41 -13.66 -4.35
C ASP A 308 25.18 -13.64 -5.28
N VAL A 309 23.97 -13.80 -4.72
CA VAL A 309 22.70 -13.65 -5.44
C VAL A 309 22.37 -12.19 -5.73
N GLU A 310 22.49 -11.30 -4.74
CA GLU A 310 22.14 -9.88 -4.89
C GLU A 310 23.23 -8.96 -4.30
N PRO A 311 24.40 -8.81 -4.97
CA PRO A 311 25.56 -8.12 -4.42
C PRO A 311 25.39 -6.61 -4.27
N TRP A 312 24.35 -6.02 -4.86
CA TRP A 312 24.02 -4.59 -4.71
C TRP A 312 23.08 -4.33 -3.52
N ALA A 313 22.47 -5.35 -2.92
CA ALA A 313 21.61 -5.18 -1.75
C ALA A 313 22.44 -4.97 -0.47
N ALA A 314 21.96 -4.12 0.44
CA ALA A 314 22.63 -3.90 1.73
C ALA A 314 22.40 -5.04 2.73
N SER A 315 21.28 -5.77 2.60
CA SER A 315 20.83 -6.77 3.57
C SER A 315 21.77 -7.98 3.75
N PRO A 316 22.44 -8.53 2.71
CA PRO A 316 23.43 -9.60 2.92
C PRO A 316 24.64 -9.13 3.73
N TYR A 317 25.13 -7.91 3.47
CA TYR A 317 26.26 -7.33 4.19
C TYR A 317 25.93 -7.01 5.64
N LEU A 318 24.71 -6.52 5.90
CA LEU A 318 24.22 -6.36 7.28
C LEU A 318 24.19 -7.71 8.00
N GLN A 319 23.64 -8.75 7.38
CA GLN A 319 23.59 -10.09 7.98
C GLN A 319 25.00 -10.62 8.27
N LEU A 320 25.94 -10.50 7.32
CA LEU A 320 27.35 -10.86 7.54
C LEU A 320 27.98 -10.07 8.70
N ALA A 321 27.70 -8.78 8.81
CA ALA A 321 28.19 -7.96 9.92
C ALA A 321 27.67 -8.47 11.27
N LEU A 322 26.37 -8.78 11.37
CA LEU A 322 25.74 -9.27 12.58
C LEU A 322 26.27 -10.64 13.01
N VAL A 323 26.42 -11.58 12.06
CA VAL A 323 26.95 -12.92 12.36
C VAL A 323 28.42 -12.84 12.80
N ARG A 324 29.24 -12.02 12.12
CA ARG A 324 30.65 -11.79 12.53
C ARG A 324 30.77 -11.11 13.88
N GLU A 325 29.89 -10.14 14.17
CA GLU A 325 29.84 -9.47 15.47
C GLU A 325 29.52 -10.47 16.58
N GLN A 326 28.55 -11.36 16.36
CA GLN A 326 28.18 -12.42 17.31
C GLN A 326 29.32 -13.43 17.53
N ALA A 327 30.09 -13.73 16.47
CA ALA A 327 31.27 -14.59 16.55
C ALA A 327 32.50 -13.91 17.18
N GLY A 328 32.41 -12.64 17.60
CA GLY A 328 33.52 -11.86 18.16
C GLY A 328 34.48 -11.26 17.12
N GLY A 329 34.24 -11.50 15.83
CA GLY A 329 35.04 -10.99 14.71
C GLY A 329 34.77 -9.52 14.38
N LEU A 330 34.99 -8.61 15.33
CA LEU A 330 34.60 -7.19 15.23
C LEU A 330 35.24 -6.45 14.03
N ARG A 331 36.45 -6.84 13.60
CA ARG A 331 37.09 -6.30 12.40
C ARG A 331 36.34 -6.66 11.12
N GLY A 332 36.03 -7.93 10.97
CA GLY A 332 35.23 -8.41 9.85
C GLY A 332 33.79 -7.88 9.89
N ALA A 333 33.22 -7.68 11.08
CA ALA A 333 31.89 -7.11 11.24
C ALA A 333 31.82 -5.65 10.78
N GLU A 334 32.82 -4.84 11.16
CA GLU A 334 32.88 -3.45 10.72
C GLU A 334 33.07 -3.33 9.21
N ALA A 335 33.94 -4.14 8.61
CA ALA A 335 34.10 -4.14 7.16
C ALA A 335 32.77 -4.38 6.43
N MET A 336 31.97 -5.34 6.90
CA MET A 336 30.68 -5.66 6.28
C MET A 336 29.61 -4.60 6.54
N ILE A 337 29.54 -4.00 7.73
CA ILE A 337 28.53 -2.94 7.96
C ILE A 337 28.83 -1.69 7.13
N LEU A 338 30.10 -1.37 6.88
CA LEU A 338 30.48 -0.28 5.99
C LEU A 338 30.09 -0.56 4.53
N GLU A 339 30.24 -1.81 4.06
CA GLU A 339 29.72 -2.25 2.75
C GLU A 339 28.19 -2.16 2.66
N ALA A 340 27.48 -2.49 3.75
CA ALA A 340 26.02 -2.33 3.81
C ALA A 340 25.63 -0.85 3.70
N ILE A 341 26.31 0.04 4.45
CA ILE A 341 26.10 1.49 4.40
C ILE A 341 26.38 2.05 3.00
N ALA A 342 27.41 1.56 2.31
CA ALA A 342 27.73 2.02 0.97
C ALA A 342 26.57 1.80 -0.03
N ARG A 343 25.78 0.74 0.17
CA ARG A 343 24.62 0.35 -0.67
C ARG A 343 23.31 1.02 -0.24
N SER A 344 23.13 1.28 1.05
CA SER A 344 21.92 1.94 1.58
C SER A 344 22.27 2.99 2.62
N ARG A 345 22.77 4.14 2.15
CA ARG A 345 23.26 5.23 3.01
C ARG A 345 22.15 5.89 3.85
N GLU A 346 20.91 5.73 3.42
CA GLU A 346 19.73 6.36 4.02
C GLU A 346 19.05 5.45 5.07
N ASP A 347 19.48 4.19 5.19
CA ASP A 347 19.01 3.31 6.26
C ASP A 347 19.73 3.61 7.58
N TRP A 348 19.05 4.34 8.46
CA TRP A 348 19.54 4.69 9.80
C TRP A 348 19.92 3.46 10.64
N ARG A 349 19.32 2.30 10.39
CA ARG A 349 19.56 1.06 11.14
C ARG A 349 21.00 0.59 10.94
N LEU A 350 21.53 0.74 9.72
CA LEU A 350 22.91 0.36 9.40
C LEU A 350 23.91 1.23 10.17
N TRP A 351 23.65 2.53 10.26
CA TRP A 351 24.45 3.46 11.05
C TRP A 351 24.39 3.18 12.55
N LEU A 352 23.23 2.77 13.07
CA LEU A 352 23.11 2.35 14.47
C LEU A 352 23.92 1.07 14.75
N VAL A 353 23.86 0.09 13.86
CA VAL A 353 24.65 -1.15 13.97
C VAL A 353 26.15 -0.84 13.88
N ALA A 354 26.57 0.04 12.97
CA ALA A 354 27.96 0.49 12.86
C ALA A 354 28.43 1.17 14.16
N ALA A 355 27.61 2.06 14.74
CA ALA A 355 27.92 2.71 16.01
C ALA A 355 28.11 1.69 17.15
N ARG A 356 27.29 0.64 17.20
CA ARG A 356 27.42 -0.46 18.17
C ARG A 356 28.72 -1.23 17.97
N ILE A 357 29.02 -1.66 16.75
CA ILE A 357 30.24 -2.42 16.43
C ILE A 357 31.50 -1.59 16.75
N GLN A 358 31.53 -0.33 16.33
CA GLN A 358 32.63 0.61 16.61
C GLN A 358 32.82 0.85 18.11
N THR A 359 31.73 0.92 18.88
CA THR A 359 31.81 1.03 20.34
C THR A 359 32.47 -0.20 20.95
N LYS A 360 32.09 -1.42 20.52
CA LYS A 360 32.71 -2.68 20.99
C LYS A 360 34.21 -2.75 20.65
N ARG A 361 34.64 -2.06 19.60
CA ARG A 361 36.05 -1.94 19.20
C ARG A 361 36.85 -0.87 19.94
N GLY A 362 36.19 -0.03 20.76
CA GLY A 362 36.83 1.13 21.37
C GLY A 362 37.00 2.33 20.44
N GLU A 363 36.41 2.32 19.25
CA GLU A 363 36.52 3.39 18.25
C GLU A 363 35.48 4.49 18.50
N VAL A 364 35.62 5.18 19.63
CA VAL A 364 34.63 6.13 20.15
C VAL A 364 34.31 7.27 19.17
N VAL A 365 35.31 7.78 18.45
CA VAL A 365 35.11 8.89 17.49
C VAL A 365 34.27 8.43 16.29
N ALA A 366 34.55 7.24 15.75
CA ALA A 366 33.78 6.65 14.66
C ALA A 366 32.36 6.32 15.12
N ALA A 367 32.21 5.67 16.27
CA ALA A 367 30.91 5.33 16.85
C ALA A 367 30.01 6.56 17.03
N ARG A 368 30.56 7.67 17.54
CA ARG A 368 29.83 8.94 17.68
C ARG A 368 29.39 9.52 16.34
N ARG A 369 30.20 9.39 15.29
CA ARG A 369 29.86 9.85 13.93
C ARG A 369 28.70 9.02 13.37
N SER A 370 28.79 7.70 13.47
CA SER A 370 27.74 6.79 13.01
C SER A 370 26.42 7.02 13.76
N LEU A 371 26.47 7.22 15.08
CA LEU A 371 25.29 7.52 15.89
C LEU A 371 24.66 8.88 15.54
N ARG A 372 25.47 9.91 15.26
CA ARG A 372 24.95 11.20 14.77
C ARG A 372 24.23 11.02 13.44
N ARG A 373 24.80 10.26 12.51
CA ARG A 373 24.17 10.00 11.22
C ARG A 373 22.85 9.23 11.37
N ALA A 374 22.80 8.22 12.23
CA ALA A 374 21.55 7.52 12.53
C ALA A 374 20.45 8.47 13.05
N ARG A 375 20.82 9.44 13.91
CA ARG A 375 19.90 10.48 14.42
C ARG A 375 19.42 11.44 13.34
N GLU A 376 20.29 11.87 12.43
CA GLU A 376 19.90 12.73 11.30
C GLU A 376 18.90 12.03 10.37
N LEU A 377 19.06 10.73 10.17
CA LEU A 377 18.20 9.93 9.30
C LEU A 377 16.87 9.54 9.96
N ASN A 378 16.80 9.51 11.29
CA ASN A 378 15.58 9.21 12.04
C ASN A 378 15.48 10.06 13.32
N PRO A 379 15.30 11.39 13.20
CA PRO A 379 15.36 12.32 14.33
C PRO A 379 14.24 12.13 15.34
N ARG A 380 13.11 11.53 14.92
CA ARG A 380 11.94 11.30 15.75
C ARG A 380 12.01 10.00 16.56
N ASN A 381 12.98 9.12 16.30
CA ASN A 381 13.09 7.83 16.97
C ASN A 381 13.42 7.96 18.47
N PRO A 382 12.58 7.44 19.39
CA PRO A 382 12.83 7.52 20.83
C PRO A 382 14.15 6.88 21.28
N ILE A 383 14.57 5.80 20.64
CA ILE A 383 15.80 5.06 20.99
C ILE A 383 17.05 5.88 20.69
N LEU A 384 16.99 6.77 19.70
CA LEU A 384 18.13 7.58 19.27
C LEU A 384 18.25 8.89 20.04
N ARG A 385 17.25 9.28 20.84
CA ARG A 385 17.28 10.52 21.61
C ARG A 385 18.43 10.48 22.63
N PRO A 386 19.14 11.61 22.83
CA PRO A 386 20.10 11.69 23.94
C PRO A 386 19.33 11.43 25.24
N LYS A 387 19.83 10.53 26.08
CA LYS A 387 19.37 10.51 27.47
C LYS A 387 19.79 11.85 28.07
N THR A 388 18.83 12.72 28.33
CA THR A 388 19.06 13.90 29.16
C THR A 388 19.57 13.38 30.49
N ARG A 389 20.83 13.69 30.82
CA ARG A 389 21.32 13.49 32.19
C ARG A 389 20.50 14.43 33.06
N GLY A 390 19.63 13.86 33.89
CA GLY A 390 19.04 14.55 35.02
C GLY A 390 20.10 14.82 36.07
#